data_AF-X1FGU9-F1
#
_entry.id   AF-X1FGU9-F1
#
_cell.length_a   1.000
_cell.length_b   1.000
_cell.length_c   1.000
_cell.angle_alpha   90.00
_cell.angle_beta   90.00
_cell.angle_gamma   90.00
#
_symmetry.space_group_name_H-M   'P 1'
#
loop_
_entity.id
_entity.type
_entity.pdbx_description
1 polymer ?
#
loop_
_entity_poly.entity_id
_entity_poly.type
_entity_poly.pdbx_seq_one_letter_code
_entity_poly.pdbx_strand_id
1 'polypeptide(L)' 'MKEKLKIEQMFAFVACNEEGEGVMGFKGHDGWMPMVGADMKRVKSLLPRALSMGIKFRILKFEKRTDITDEIVKEVK' A
#
# COMPACT_ATOMS: atom_id res chain seq x y z
N MET A 1 13.14 -2.07 27.08
CA MET A 1 11.88 -1.73 26.38
C MET A 1 11.95 -2.33 24.99
N LYS A 2 10.89 -2.99 24.49
CA LYS A 2 10.86 -3.40 23.07
C LYS A 2 10.72 -2.17 22.20
N GLU A 3 11.53 -2.09 21.16
CA GLU A 3 11.46 -1.03 20.15
C GLU A 3 10.06 -1.05 19.49
N LYS A 4 9.45 0.12 19.33
CA LYS A 4 8.13 0.24 18.69
C LYS A 4 8.30 0.07 17.19
N LEU A 5 7.45 -0.75 16.57
CA LEU A 5 7.40 -0.87 15.11
C LEU A 5 7.01 0.48 14.51
N LYS A 6 7.88 1.02 13.64
CA LYS A 6 7.66 2.26 12.91
C LYS A 6 7.78 1.98 11.41
N ILE A 7 6.76 2.37 10.65
CA ILE A 7 6.80 2.30 9.19
C ILE A 7 7.60 3.51 8.71
N GLU A 8 8.72 3.27 8.03
CA GLU A 8 9.58 4.33 7.46
C GLU A 8 9.52 4.39 5.93
N GLN A 9 9.07 3.30 5.31
CA GLN A 9 8.87 3.16 3.87
C GLN A 9 7.60 2.35 3.64
N MET A 10 6.99 2.55 2.48
CA MET A 10 5.82 1.78 2.07
C MET A 10 5.97 1.37 0.62
N PHE A 11 5.46 0.19 0.31
CA PHE A 11 5.40 -0.36 -1.04
C PHE A 11 3.95 -0.55 -1.42
N ALA A 12 3.52 -0.02 -2.56
CA ALA A 12 2.16 -0.19 -3.06
C ALA A 12 2.16 -0.97 -4.37
N PHE A 13 1.28 -1.95 -4.49
CA PHE A 13 0.97 -2.61 -5.75
C PHE A 13 -0.03 -1.73 -6.51
N VAL A 14 0.32 -1.33 -7.73
CA VAL A 14 -0.44 -0.37 -8.53
C VAL A 14 -0.76 -0.98 -9.88
N ALA A 15 -2.05 -1.03 -10.22
CA ALA A 15 -2.51 -1.34 -11.56
C ALA A 15 -2.45 -0.08 -12.41
N CYS A 16 -2.12 -0.23 -13.70
CA CYS A 16 -2.08 0.86 -14.65
C CYS A 16 -2.88 0.49 -15.89
N ASN A 17 -3.93 1.24 -16.18
CA ASN A 17 -4.80 1.10 -17.34
C ASN A 17 -4.95 2.46 -18.06
N GLU A 18 -5.85 2.54 -19.04
CA GLU A 18 -6.12 3.75 -19.82
C GLU A 18 -6.68 4.91 -18.96
N GLU A 19 -7.29 4.59 -17.81
CA GLU A 19 -7.85 5.57 -16.87
C GLU A 19 -6.80 6.10 -15.89
N GLY A 20 -5.63 5.45 -15.78
CA GLY A 20 -4.50 5.90 -14.98
C GLY A 20 -3.90 4.83 -14.07
N GLU A 21 -3.29 5.28 -12.98
CA GLU A 21 -2.68 4.44 -11.96
C GLU A 21 -3.57 4.36 -10.70
N GLY A 22 -3.77 3.16 -10.17
CA GLY A 22 -4.57 2.93 -8.97
C GLY A 22 -4.00 1.85 -8.07
N VAL A 23 -4.07 2.07 -6.75
CA VAL A 23 -3.63 1.06 -5.76
C VAL A 23 -4.52 -0.16 -5.86
N MET A 24 -3.91 -1.33 -6.03
CA MET A 24 -4.61 -2.60 -6.08
C MET A 24 -5.22 -2.93 -4.72
N GLY A 25 -6.47 -3.41 -4.75
CA GLY A 25 -7.18 -3.89 -3.57
C GLY A 25 -7.55 -5.37 -3.70
N PHE A 26 -7.56 -6.07 -2.57
CA PHE A 26 -8.11 -7.41 -2.45
C PHE A 26 -9.39 -7.36 -1.63
N LYS A 27 -10.47 -7.96 -2.13
CA LYS A 27 -11.73 -8.07 -1.38
C LYS A 27 -11.66 -9.27 -0.43
N GLY A 28 -11.51 -9.00 0.86
CA GLY A 28 -11.67 -9.98 1.93
C GLY A 28 -13.14 -10.10 2.37
N HIS A 29 -13.37 -10.89 3.42
CA HIS A 29 -14.69 -11.05 4.03
C HIS A 29 -15.25 -9.71 4.57
N ASP A 30 -14.39 -8.93 5.24
CA ASP A 30 -14.79 -7.70 5.94
C ASP A 30 -14.57 -6.42 5.11
N GLY A 31 -14.24 -6.54 3.82
CA GLY A 31 -14.11 -5.40 2.91
C GLY A 31 -12.87 -5.42 2.02
N TRP A 32 -12.60 -4.28 1.40
CA TRP A 32 -11.45 -4.08 0.52
C TRP A 32 -10.19 -3.78 1.33
N MET A 33 -9.14 -4.57 1.11
CA MET A 33 -7.84 -4.40 1.71
C MET A 33 -6.84 -3.93 0.65
N PRO A 34 -6.18 -2.77 0.82
CA PRO A 34 -5.17 -2.33 -0.12
C PRO A 34 -3.94 -3.24 -0.06
N MET A 35 -3.34 -3.48 -1.22
CA MET A 35 -2.11 -4.26 -1.34
C MET A 35 -0.90 -3.36 -1.08
N VAL A 36 -0.63 -3.14 0.21
CA VAL A 36 0.52 -2.36 0.68
C VAL A 36 1.42 -3.20 1.60
N GLY A 37 2.73 -2.96 1.52
CA GLY A 37 3.74 -3.55 2.40
C GLY A 37 4.57 -2.49 3.09
N ALA A 38 4.86 -2.67 4.37
CA ALA A 38 5.80 -1.83 5.13
C ALA A 38 7.25 -2.31 5.03
N ASP A 39 7.47 -3.52 4.52
CA ASP A 39 8.78 -4.13 4.35
C ASP A 39 8.78 -5.12 3.16
N MET A 40 9.98 -5.55 2.74
CA MET A 40 10.12 -6.47 1.63
C MET A 40 9.60 -7.88 1.91
N LYS A 41 9.50 -8.31 3.18
CA LYS A 41 8.90 -9.60 3.54
C LYS A 41 7.40 -9.57 3.23
N ARG A 42 6.70 -8.48 3.56
CA ARG A 42 5.29 -8.28 3.25
C ARG A 42 5.07 -8.16 1.75
N VAL A 43 5.90 -7.39 1.04
CA VAL A 43 5.85 -7.30 -0.44
C VAL A 43 5.95 -8.69 -1.09
N LYS A 44 6.97 -9.47 -0.70
CA LYS A 44 7.15 -10.84 -1.20
C LYS A 44 5.95 -11.74 -0.88
N SER A 45 5.31 -11.58 0.29
CA SER A 45 4.12 -12.35 0.65
C SER A 45 2.87 -11.98 -0.16
N LEU A 46 2.80 -10.75 -0.67
CA LEU A 46 1.66 -10.26 -1.47
C LEU A 46 1.84 -10.55 -2.96
N LEU A 47 3.08 -10.68 -3.44
CA LEU A 47 3.40 -10.89 -4.85
C LEU A 47 2.64 -12.05 -5.51
N PRO A 48 2.53 -13.26 -4.91
CA PRO A 48 1.77 -14.35 -5.53
C PRO A 48 0.29 -14.00 -5.74
N ARG A 49 -0.31 -13.22 -4.82
CA ARG A 49 -1.70 -12.77 -4.93
C ARG A 49 -1.84 -11.78 -6.08
N ALA A 50 -0.95 -10.80 -6.19
CA ALA A 50 -0.97 -9.84 -7.29
C ALA A 50 -0.85 -10.53 -8.65
N LEU A 51 0.07 -11.50 -8.77
CA LEU A 51 0.25 -12.29 -9.99
C LEU A 51 -1.01 -13.10 -10.35
N SER A 52 -1.69 -13.67 -9.36
CA SER A 52 -2.92 -14.46 -9.58
C SER A 52 -4.09 -13.64 -10.14
N MET A 53 -4.05 -12.32 -10.04
CA MET A 53 -5.12 -11.44 -10.54
C MET A 53 -5.08 -11.27 -12.06
N GLY A 54 -3.98 -11.66 -12.73
CA GLY A 54 -3.85 -11.59 -14.19
C GLY A 54 -3.81 -10.17 -14.76
N ILE A 55 -3.64 -9.16 -13.92
CA ILE A 55 -3.55 -7.76 -14.33
C ILE A 55 -2.10 -7.30 -14.41
N LYS A 56 -1.81 -6.34 -15.31
CA LYS A 56 -0.51 -5.68 -15.36
C LYS A 56 -0.38 -4.72 -14.17
N PHE A 57 0.69 -4.87 -13.39
CA PHE A 57 0.93 -4.03 -12.22
C PHE A 57 2.40 -3.60 -12.09
N ARG A 58 2.62 -2.60 -11.24
CA ARG A 58 3.93 -2.12 -10.76
C ARG A 58 3.95 -2.17 -9.24
N ILE A 59 5.14 -2.25 -8.65
CA ILE A 59 5.33 -2.06 -7.21
C ILE A 59 6.08 -0.75 -7.03
N LEU A 60 5.41 0.25 -6.46
CA LEU A 60 6.02 1.55 -6.20
C LEU A 60 6.60 1.56 -4.79
N LYS A 61 7.82 2.10 -4.63
CA LYS A 61 8.46 2.31 -3.34
C LYS A 61 8.35 3.78 -2.97
N PHE A 62 7.75 4.06 -1.81
CA PHE A 62 7.68 5.38 -1.22
C PHE A 62 8.73 5.47 -0.11
N GLU A 63 9.77 6.25 -0.37
CA GLU A 63 10.86 6.54 0.54
C GLU A 63 10.63 7.93 1.13
N LYS A 64 10.60 8.02 2.47
CA LYS A 64 10.25 9.19 3.31
C LYS A 64 8.83 9.09 3.89
N ARG A 65 8.79 9.15 5.22
CA ARG A 65 7.58 9.32 6.01
C ARG A 65 7.45 10.79 6.41
N THR A 66 6.30 11.37 6.15
CA THR A 66 5.86 12.64 6.71
C THR A 66 4.53 12.39 7.42
N ASP A 67 4.47 12.67 8.73
CA ASP A 67 3.24 12.58 9.49
C ASP A 67 2.46 13.88 9.31
N ILE A 68 1.31 13.84 8.63
CA ILE A 68 0.50 15.02 8.27
C ILE A 68 -0.93 14.98 8.85
N THR A 69 -1.16 14.15 9.86
CA THR A 69 -2.52 13.89 10.36
C THR A 69 -3.18 15.15 10.90
N ASP A 70 -2.43 15.99 11.63
CA ASP A 70 -3.00 17.17 12.28
C ASP A 70 -3.38 18.26 11.26
N GLU A 71 -2.61 18.40 10.18
CA GLU A 71 -2.90 19.28 9.06
C GLU A 71 -4.21 18.86 8.38
N ILE A 72 -4.31 17.57 8.01
CA ILE A 72 -5.49 17.05 7.33
C ILE A 72 -6.73 17.14 8.23
N VAL A 73 -6.63 16.82 9.52
CA VAL A 73 -7.78 16.92 10.45
C VAL A 73 -8.31 18.35 10.57
N LYS A 74 -7.48 19.37 10.40
CA LYS A 74 -7.92 20.78 10.40
C LYS A 74 -8.63 21.17 9.11
N GLU A 75 -8.23 20.62 7.97
CA GLU A 75 -8.84 20.93 6.66
C GLU A 75 -10.28 20.40 6.51
N VAL A 76 -10.63 19.33 7.24
CA VAL A 76 -11.92 18.65 7.13
C VAL A 76 -12.89 19.01 8.26
N LYS A 77 -12.50 19.90 9.18
CA LYS A 77 -13.35 20.43 10.26
C LYS A 77 -13.81 21.84 9.97
#